data_AF-A0A917JTA8-F1
#
_entry.id   AF-A0A917JTA8-F1
#
_cell.length_a   1.000
_cell.length_b   1.000
_cell.length_c   1.000
_cell.angle_alpha   90.00
_cell.angle_beta   90.00
_cell.angle_gamma   90.00
#
_symmetry.space_group_name_H-M   'P 1'
#
loop_
_entity.id
_entity.type
_entity.pdbx_description
1 polymer ?
#
loop_
_entity_poly.entity_id
_entity_poly.type
_entity_poly.pdbx_seq_one_letter_code
_entity_poly.pdbx_strand_id
1 'polypeptide(L)'
;MPVNDDVTLADVVDGAIGRWQRMRQEATRQVADRDFQTWLFETVPAQAARLGEYDPCDHAFIVYEIVTALYRAGNIADAFLLLRWFGVHYAHHPDTDLAERVITMLTDLCAYIGRADAAGNAAAARVLRDVVDGARRPVDVRVERALCRALATHAYLRSDYLGAGSRSSKYAELAALWTEMFRRYRHSQDPHLRGRAAQGLYNAALVWLQKGRDKIARKKFAELLTSFGQDRGSNPDVDEWLSRAEHAGTVLDRFAVGEPELNLSYLQRQRYWDIQRRRKGFGVPWLLAGAPRNHMGKLVRAAREKHHSSVGQVRSWLCSGEPFVLLLRNFDLVEESTASSPLASVLEDDPQGDHVHAISYRDCEAALAELERAVSMITVASTKAGELELASTFGQFVPRTALYLPDATWFDTVSTLIPLATQIVVWAAELTPALAQELSCLQEHQRCGETLVIIDTPSSPMQQAFLPGPEHDHLTTDHPALVAFPHIVNAHELKDRSVAECPSLLRVVRALETARAGPVRQRLVAIRAHLEASSRRDSR
;
A
#
# COMPACT_ATOMS: atom_id res chain seq x y z
N MET A 1 -50.00 -39.60 4.96
CA MET A 1 -49.09 -39.30 3.84
C MET A 1 -47.69 -39.65 4.31
N PRO A 2 -46.91 -40.43 3.55
CA PRO A 2 -45.56 -40.79 3.97
C PRO A 2 -44.68 -39.53 3.96
N VAL A 3 -43.90 -39.34 5.02
CA VAL A 3 -42.90 -38.29 5.16
C VAL A 3 -41.78 -38.61 4.18
N ASN A 4 -41.49 -37.69 3.27
CA ASN A 4 -40.35 -37.80 2.36
C ASN A 4 -39.07 -37.56 3.17
N ASP A 5 -38.24 -38.60 3.32
CA ASP A 5 -37.02 -38.61 4.13
C ASP A 5 -35.77 -38.02 3.43
N ASP A 6 -35.88 -37.39 2.25
CA ASP A 6 -34.71 -36.87 1.52
C ASP A 6 -34.84 -35.38 1.17
N VAL A 7 -35.03 -34.51 2.16
CA VAL A 7 -34.80 -33.07 1.95
C VAL A 7 -33.34 -32.78 2.28
N THR A 8 -32.53 -32.51 1.25
CA THR A 8 -31.11 -32.19 1.44
C THR A 8 -30.93 -30.72 1.81
N LEU A 9 -29.77 -30.38 2.39
CA LEU A 9 -29.38 -28.98 2.63
C LEU A 9 -29.39 -28.14 1.34
N ALA A 10 -29.01 -28.74 0.21
CA ALA A 10 -29.06 -28.07 -1.09
C ALA A 10 -30.51 -27.71 -1.47
N ASP A 11 -31.47 -28.61 -1.26
CA ASP A 11 -32.89 -28.35 -1.53
C ASP A 11 -33.44 -27.20 -0.66
N VAL A 12 -33.00 -27.12 0.60
CA VAL A 12 -33.37 -26.02 1.52
C VAL A 12 -32.80 -24.68 1.02
N VAL A 13 -31.52 -24.67 0.64
CA VAL A 13 -30.83 -23.47 0.14
C VAL A 13 -31.46 -22.98 -1.16
N ASP A 14 -31.64 -23.87 -2.13
CA ASP A 14 -32.24 -23.55 -3.43
C ASP A 14 -33.71 -23.12 -3.27
N GLY A 15 -34.45 -23.77 -2.38
CA GLY A 15 -35.81 -23.39 -2.03
C GLY A 15 -35.90 -21.97 -1.43
N ALA A 16 -34.96 -21.60 -0.55
CA ALA A 16 -34.89 -20.26 0.03
C ALA A 16 -34.54 -19.20 -1.02
N ILE A 17 -33.55 -19.45 -1.87
CA ILE A 17 -33.16 -18.54 -2.97
C ILE A 17 -34.32 -18.38 -3.95
N GLY A 18 -34.97 -19.47 -4.37
CA GLY A 18 -36.12 -19.44 -5.26
C GLY A 18 -37.33 -18.72 -4.65
N ARG A 19 -37.52 -18.80 -3.33
CA ARG A 19 -38.53 -17.99 -2.62
C ARG A 19 -38.22 -16.50 -2.70
N TRP A 20 -36.97 -16.11 -2.44
CA TRP A 20 -36.56 -14.71 -2.53
C TRP A 20 -36.76 -14.12 -3.93
N GLN A 21 -36.39 -14.89 -4.96
CA GLN A 21 -36.55 -14.49 -6.35
C GLN A 21 -38.03 -14.29 -6.72
N ARG A 22 -38.93 -15.19 -6.29
CA ARG A 22 -40.38 -15.03 -6.49
C ARG A 22 -40.93 -13.77 -5.83
N MET A 23 -40.54 -13.50 -4.58
CA MET A 23 -40.93 -12.26 -3.89
C MET A 23 -40.51 -11.01 -4.68
N ARG A 24 -39.32 -11.03 -5.29
CA ARG A 24 -38.83 -9.93 -6.14
C ARG A 24 -39.54 -9.81 -7.50
N GLN A 25 -40.21 -10.85 -7.98
CA GLN A 25 -41.05 -10.81 -9.18
C GLN A 25 -42.43 -10.22 -8.88
N GLU A 26 -42.94 -10.44 -7.66
CA GLU A 26 -44.28 -10.06 -7.25
C GLU A 26 -44.36 -8.65 -6.63
N ALA A 27 -43.25 -8.13 -6.12
CA ALA A 27 -43.18 -6.83 -5.43
C ALA A 27 -41.94 -6.02 -5.85
N THR A 28 -41.89 -4.75 -5.43
CA THR A 28 -40.67 -3.94 -5.59
C THR A 28 -39.51 -4.56 -4.82
N ARG A 29 -38.29 -4.42 -5.33
CA ARG A 29 -37.08 -5.01 -4.72
C ARG A 29 -36.96 -4.70 -3.22
N GLN A 30 -37.22 -3.46 -2.81
CA GLN A 30 -37.13 -3.05 -1.41
C GLN A 30 -38.15 -3.76 -0.51
N VAL A 31 -39.39 -3.94 -0.99
CA VAL A 31 -40.44 -4.66 -0.24
C VAL A 31 -40.11 -6.14 -0.18
N ALA A 32 -39.76 -6.74 -1.32
CA ALA A 32 -39.36 -8.14 -1.40
C ALA A 32 -38.16 -8.48 -0.50
N ASP A 33 -37.13 -7.64 -0.48
CA ASP A 33 -35.94 -7.82 0.35
C ASP A 33 -36.27 -7.76 1.85
N ARG A 34 -37.12 -6.81 2.27
CA ARG A 34 -37.59 -6.72 3.66
C ARG A 34 -38.45 -7.92 4.05
N ASP A 35 -39.36 -8.32 3.19
CA ASP A 35 -40.29 -9.41 3.47
C ASP A 35 -39.54 -10.76 3.50
N PHE A 36 -38.53 -10.95 2.64
CA PHE A 36 -37.62 -12.10 2.70
C PHE A 36 -36.76 -12.08 3.97
N GLN A 37 -36.20 -10.93 4.35
CA GLN A 37 -35.45 -10.79 5.61
C GLN A 37 -36.31 -11.18 6.83
N THR A 38 -37.56 -10.70 6.89
CA THR A 38 -38.51 -11.01 7.96
C THR A 38 -38.85 -12.50 7.95
N TRP A 39 -39.08 -13.08 6.77
CA TRP A 39 -39.35 -14.50 6.63
C TRP A 39 -38.18 -15.35 7.14
N LEU A 40 -36.96 -15.05 6.68
CA LEU A 40 -35.77 -15.84 7.01
C LEU A 40 -35.39 -15.73 8.49
N PHE A 41 -35.35 -14.52 9.05
CA PHE A 41 -34.82 -14.29 10.40
C PHE A 41 -35.85 -14.32 11.52
N GLU A 42 -37.15 -14.22 11.20
CA GLU A 42 -38.21 -14.23 12.23
C GLU A 42 -39.19 -15.38 12.02
N THR A 43 -39.68 -15.57 10.79
CA THR A 43 -40.75 -16.54 10.53
C THR A 43 -40.24 -17.98 10.56
N VAL A 44 -39.10 -18.27 9.91
CA VAL A 44 -38.50 -19.62 9.88
C VAL A 44 -38.12 -20.09 11.29
N PRO A 45 -37.36 -19.32 12.10
CA PRO A 45 -37.11 -19.65 13.50
C PRO A 45 -38.37 -19.88 14.33
N ALA A 46 -39.37 -19.00 14.22
CA ALA A 46 -40.61 -19.11 14.99
C ALA A 46 -41.43 -20.35 14.61
N GLN A 47 -41.40 -20.76 13.35
CA GLN A 47 -42.06 -21.97 12.88
C GLN A 47 -41.32 -23.23 13.34
N ALA A 48 -39.99 -23.28 13.21
CA ALA A 48 -39.16 -24.38 13.68
C ALA A 48 -39.31 -24.59 15.20
N ALA A 49 -39.31 -23.50 15.98
CA ALA A 49 -39.46 -23.56 17.43
C ALA A 49 -40.83 -24.13 17.85
N ARG A 50 -41.90 -23.89 17.07
CA ARG A 50 -43.23 -24.49 17.32
C ARG A 50 -43.26 -26.00 17.05
N LEU A 51 -42.39 -26.49 16.17
CA LEU A 51 -42.30 -27.89 15.78
C LEU A 51 -41.38 -28.71 16.71
N GLY A 52 -40.61 -28.04 17.58
CA GLY A 52 -39.88 -28.67 18.70
C GLY A 52 -38.37 -28.86 18.50
N GLU A 53 -37.84 -28.63 17.29
CA GLU A 53 -36.42 -28.82 16.94
C GLU A 53 -35.84 -27.55 16.31
N TYR A 54 -35.64 -26.48 17.11
CA TYR A 54 -34.95 -25.28 16.64
C TYR A 54 -33.61 -25.11 17.35
N ASP A 55 -32.52 -25.36 16.61
CA ASP A 55 -31.18 -24.92 16.97
C ASP A 55 -30.83 -23.64 16.18
N PRO A 56 -30.61 -22.50 16.85
CA PRO A 56 -30.07 -21.30 16.23
C PRO A 56 -28.78 -21.52 15.44
N CYS A 57 -27.95 -22.51 15.81
CA CYS A 57 -26.74 -22.88 15.08
C CYS A 57 -27.05 -23.45 13.69
N ASP A 58 -28.04 -24.33 13.59
CA ASP A 58 -28.48 -24.89 12.31
C ASP A 58 -29.05 -23.81 11.40
N HIS A 59 -29.83 -22.88 11.98
CA HIS A 59 -30.33 -21.73 11.23
C HIS A 59 -29.20 -20.82 10.74
N ALA A 60 -28.21 -20.51 11.59
CA ALA A 60 -27.05 -19.73 11.19
C ALA A 60 -26.25 -20.42 10.07
N PHE A 61 -26.11 -21.75 10.13
CA PHE A 61 -25.45 -22.55 9.11
C PHE A 61 -26.20 -22.52 7.77
N ILE A 62 -27.54 -22.67 7.78
CA ILE A 62 -28.36 -22.55 6.57
C ILE A 62 -28.19 -21.17 5.93
N VAL A 63 -28.22 -20.09 6.72
CA VAL A 63 -28.02 -18.73 6.19
C VAL A 63 -26.63 -18.57 5.56
N TYR A 64 -25.59 -19.11 6.19
CA TYR A 64 -24.24 -19.13 5.63
C TYR A 64 -24.17 -19.87 4.29
N GLU A 65 -24.84 -21.03 4.16
CA GLU A 65 -24.87 -21.79 2.92
C GLU A 65 -25.63 -21.04 1.81
N ILE A 66 -26.72 -20.33 2.14
CA ILE A 66 -27.41 -19.46 1.18
C ILE A 66 -26.49 -18.35 0.69
N VAL A 67 -25.76 -17.67 1.58
CA VAL A 67 -24.77 -16.65 1.20
C VAL A 67 -23.71 -17.24 0.26
N THR A 68 -23.19 -18.42 0.60
CA THR A 68 -22.13 -19.08 -0.16
C THR A 68 -22.64 -19.52 -1.54
N ALA A 69 -23.85 -20.06 -1.63
CA ALA A 69 -24.50 -20.42 -2.88
C ALA A 69 -24.73 -19.20 -3.78
N LEU A 70 -25.22 -18.07 -3.22
CA LEU A 70 -25.37 -16.82 -3.96
C LEU A 70 -24.03 -16.30 -4.49
N TYR A 71 -22.98 -16.38 -3.67
CA TYR A 71 -21.63 -15.97 -4.09
C TYR A 71 -21.09 -16.86 -5.21
N ARG A 72 -21.19 -18.19 -5.09
CA ARG A 72 -20.76 -19.15 -6.12
C ARG A 72 -21.53 -18.98 -7.43
N ALA A 73 -22.81 -18.59 -7.37
CA ALA A 73 -23.63 -18.28 -8.54
C ALA A 73 -23.32 -16.90 -9.17
N GLY A 74 -22.38 -16.12 -8.63
CA GLY A 74 -22.03 -14.79 -9.12
C GLY A 74 -22.97 -13.67 -8.68
N ASN A 75 -23.95 -13.96 -7.80
CA ASN A 75 -24.90 -12.98 -7.26
C ASN A 75 -24.29 -12.20 -6.08
N ILE A 76 -23.15 -11.55 -6.31
CA ILE A 76 -22.30 -10.93 -5.28
C ILE A 76 -23.06 -9.88 -4.46
N ALA A 77 -23.89 -9.05 -5.10
CA ALA A 77 -24.65 -8.00 -4.41
C ALA A 77 -25.65 -8.57 -3.40
N ASP A 78 -26.32 -9.67 -3.76
CA ASP A 78 -27.31 -10.33 -2.89
C ASP A 78 -26.62 -11.13 -1.78
N ALA A 79 -25.47 -11.76 -2.07
CA ALA A 79 -24.65 -12.40 -1.06
C ALA A 79 -24.24 -11.41 0.04
N PHE A 80 -23.75 -10.22 -0.32
CA PHE A 80 -23.40 -9.18 0.66
C PHE A 80 -24.61 -8.58 1.40
N LEU A 81 -25.75 -8.44 0.72
CA LEU A 81 -26.97 -7.99 1.36
C LEU A 81 -27.43 -8.98 2.44
N LEU A 82 -27.42 -10.27 2.13
CA LEU A 82 -27.77 -11.32 3.09
C LEU A 82 -26.73 -11.42 4.21
N LEU A 83 -25.44 -11.33 3.89
CA LEU A 83 -24.35 -11.32 4.87
C LEU A 83 -24.51 -10.16 5.87
N ARG A 84 -24.94 -8.98 5.40
CA ARG A 84 -25.28 -7.83 6.25
C ARG A 84 -26.42 -8.14 7.21
N TRP A 85 -27.53 -8.68 6.71
CA TRP A 85 -28.68 -9.04 7.56
C TRP A 85 -28.30 -10.09 8.59
N PHE A 86 -27.54 -11.10 8.15
CA PHE A 86 -27.06 -12.19 8.98
C PHE A 86 -26.20 -11.67 10.15
N GLY A 87 -25.20 -10.85 9.84
CA GLY A 87 -24.34 -10.26 10.86
C GLY A 87 -25.08 -9.36 11.85
N VAL A 88 -25.96 -8.48 11.36
CA VAL A 88 -26.73 -7.57 12.24
C VAL A 88 -27.70 -8.36 13.14
N HIS A 89 -28.32 -9.42 12.63
CA HIS A 89 -29.25 -10.24 13.42
C HIS A 89 -28.54 -10.98 14.56
N TYR A 90 -27.41 -11.63 14.27
CA TYR A 90 -26.72 -12.45 15.26
C TYR A 90 -25.75 -11.67 16.16
N ALA A 91 -25.41 -10.42 15.83
CA ALA A 91 -24.54 -9.58 16.65
C ALA A 91 -25.10 -9.32 18.07
N HIS A 92 -26.41 -9.46 18.28
CA HIS A 92 -27.09 -9.32 19.58
C HIS A 92 -27.73 -10.61 20.07
N HIS A 93 -27.34 -11.75 19.49
CA HIS A 93 -27.95 -13.01 19.86
C HIS A 93 -27.69 -13.28 21.37
N PRO A 94 -28.70 -13.75 22.13
CA PRO A 94 -28.54 -14.02 23.56
C PRO A 94 -27.49 -15.10 23.84
N ASP A 95 -27.32 -16.04 22.91
CA ASP A 95 -26.18 -16.95 22.90
C ASP A 95 -24.94 -16.23 22.35
N THR A 96 -24.04 -15.89 23.26
CA THR A 96 -22.78 -15.20 22.99
C THR A 96 -21.79 -16.05 22.18
N ASP A 97 -21.85 -17.37 22.30
CA ASP A 97 -20.96 -18.29 21.58
C ASP A 97 -21.37 -18.33 20.10
N LEU A 98 -22.66 -18.36 19.84
CA LEU A 98 -23.19 -18.23 18.49
C LEU A 98 -22.87 -16.85 17.89
N ALA A 99 -23.09 -15.78 18.65
CA ALA A 99 -22.77 -14.42 18.19
C ALA A 99 -21.29 -14.28 17.81
N GLU A 100 -20.37 -14.76 18.66
CA GLU A 100 -18.93 -14.79 18.39
C GLU A 100 -18.60 -15.54 17.10
N ARG A 101 -19.14 -16.76 16.94
CA ARG A 101 -18.89 -17.62 15.76
C ARG A 101 -19.38 -16.97 14.48
N VAL A 102 -20.59 -16.42 14.48
CA VAL A 102 -21.17 -15.75 13.31
C VAL A 102 -20.34 -14.53 12.92
N ILE A 103 -19.99 -13.65 13.87
CA ILE A 103 -19.18 -12.47 13.60
C ILE A 103 -17.80 -12.87 13.04
N THR A 104 -17.18 -13.89 13.62
CA THR A 104 -15.86 -14.37 13.17
C THR A 104 -15.92 -14.92 11.74
N MET A 105 -16.86 -15.83 11.48
CA MET A 105 -17.04 -16.44 10.17
C MET A 105 -17.39 -15.39 9.10
N LEU A 106 -18.28 -14.44 9.42
CA LEU A 106 -18.62 -13.34 8.53
C LEU A 106 -17.40 -12.46 8.25
N THR A 107 -16.59 -12.20 9.28
CA THR A 107 -15.34 -11.43 9.13
C THR A 107 -14.38 -12.11 8.17
N ASP A 108 -14.26 -13.43 8.24
CA ASP A 108 -13.39 -14.22 7.36
C ASP A 108 -13.90 -14.25 5.91
N LEU A 109 -15.22 -14.41 5.72
CA LEU A 109 -15.83 -14.26 4.40
C LEU A 109 -15.60 -12.87 3.81
N CYS A 110 -15.81 -11.80 4.60
CA CYS A 110 -15.57 -10.43 4.17
C CYS A 110 -14.08 -10.20 3.82
N ALA A 111 -13.15 -10.76 4.59
CA ALA A 111 -11.72 -10.66 4.33
C ALA A 111 -11.33 -11.39 3.02
N TYR A 112 -11.93 -12.55 2.76
CA TYR A 112 -11.70 -13.33 1.55
C TYR A 112 -12.28 -12.64 0.31
N ILE A 113 -13.59 -12.36 0.32
CA ILE A 113 -14.32 -11.80 -0.82
C ILE A 113 -13.88 -10.35 -1.09
N GLY A 114 -13.61 -9.58 -0.03
CA GLY A 114 -13.23 -8.17 -0.12
C GLY A 114 -11.86 -7.90 -0.76
N ARG A 115 -11.08 -8.94 -1.06
CA ARG A 115 -9.79 -8.85 -1.79
C ARG A 115 -9.92 -9.07 -3.29
N ALA A 116 -11.08 -9.52 -3.78
CA ALA A 116 -11.25 -9.87 -5.19
C ALA A 116 -11.25 -8.63 -6.10
N ASP A 117 -12.02 -7.61 -5.75
CA ASP A 117 -12.12 -6.37 -6.51
C ASP A 117 -12.60 -5.19 -5.63
N ALA A 118 -12.60 -3.98 -6.20
CA ALA A 118 -12.96 -2.76 -5.48
C ALA A 118 -14.44 -2.70 -5.03
N ALA A 119 -15.35 -3.32 -5.79
CA ALA A 119 -16.76 -3.36 -5.44
C ALA A 119 -17.02 -4.33 -4.28
N GLY A 120 -16.42 -5.52 -4.35
CA GLY A 120 -16.41 -6.52 -3.28
C GLY A 120 -15.78 -5.98 -2.01
N ASN A 121 -14.67 -5.25 -2.11
CA ASN A 121 -14.07 -4.56 -0.97
C ASN A 121 -15.03 -3.56 -0.30
N ALA A 122 -15.62 -2.68 -1.09
CA ALA A 122 -16.54 -1.67 -0.56
C ALA A 122 -17.81 -2.28 0.03
N ALA A 123 -18.28 -3.41 -0.50
CA ALA A 123 -19.40 -4.16 0.05
C ALA A 123 -19.02 -4.86 1.36
N ALA A 124 -17.91 -5.61 1.39
CA ALA A 124 -17.39 -6.26 2.59
C ALA A 124 -17.13 -5.26 3.72
N ALA A 125 -16.50 -4.12 3.40
CA ALA A 125 -16.26 -3.06 4.36
C ALA A 125 -17.56 -2.51 4.99
N ARG A 126 -18.62 -2.35 4.18
CA ARG A 126 -19.94 -1.93 4.67
C ARG A 126 -20.56 -2.96 5.60
N VAL A 127 -20.52 -4.25 5.24
CA VAL A 127 -21.02 -5.32 6.12
C VAL A 127 -20.32 -5.28 7.48
N LEU A 128 -18.98 -5.24 7.50
CA LEU A 128 -18.23 -5.20 8.76
C LEU A 128 -18.58 -3.97 9.60
N ARG A 129 -18.73 -2.80 8.95
CA ARG A 129 -19.14 -1.57 9.63
C ARG A 129 -20.53 -1.71 10.27
N ASP A 130 -21.50 -2.22 9.52
CA ASP A 130 -22.87 -2.40 9.99
C ASP A 130 -22.93 -3.39 11.18
N VAL A 131 -22.15 -4.46 11.16
CA VAL A 131 -22.06 -5.42 12.28
C VAL A 131 -21.45 -4.75 13.52
N VAL A 132 -20.36 -3.99 13.35
CA VAL A 132 -19.67 -3.28 14.44
C VAL A 132 -20.50 -2.13 15.05
N ASP A 133 -21.35 -1.48 14.25
CA ASP A 133 -22.30 -0.45 14.69
C ASP A 133 -23.58 -1.03 15.26
N GLY A 134 -24.03 -2.15 14.70
CA GLY A 134 -25.17 -2.90 15.19
C GLY A 134 -24.93 -3.30 16.63
N ALA A 135 -23.83 -4.00 16.91
CA ALA A 135 -23.48 -4.50 18.24
C ALA A 135 -23.42 -3.37 19.29
N ARG A 136 -24.43 -3.30 20.17
CA ARG A 136 -24.44 -2.38 21.32
C ARG A 136 -23.61 -3.03 22.43
N ARG A 137 -22.72 -2.25 23.08
CA ARG A 137 -21.81 -2.63 24.21
C ARG A 137 -21.97 -4.10 24.62
N PRO A 138 -21.25 -5.03 23.98
CA PRO A 138 -21.37 -6.45 24.29
C PRO A 138 -21.01 -6.68 25.75
N VAL A 139 -21.73 -7.59 26.40
CA VAL A 139 -21.45 -7.94 27.81
C VAL A 139 -20.35 -9.00 27.89
N ASP A 140 -20.13 -9.77 26.81
CA ASP A 140 -19.14 -10.85 26.74
C ASP A 140 -17.90 -10.44 25.92
N VAL A 141 -16.72 -10.70 26.50
CA VAL A 141 -15.41 -10.38 25.94
C VAL A 141 -15.10 -11.10 24.62
N ARG A 142 -15.66 -12.29 24.39
CA ARG A 142 -15.49 -13.06 23.15
C ARG A 142 -16.16 -12.35 21.98
N VAL A 143 -17.37 -11.86 22.19
CA VAL A 143 -18.07 -11.02 21.21
C VAL A 143 -17.32 -9.71 20.99
N GLU A 144 -16.80 -9.07 22.05
CA GLU A 144 -15.96 -7.87 21.91
C GLU A 144 -14.70 -8.12 21.07
N ARG A 145 -14.01 -9.25 21.27
CA ARG A 145 -12.85 -9.67 20.47
C ARG A 145 -13.21 -9.91 19.01
N ALA A 146 -14.32 -10.58 18.75
CA ALA A 146 -14.82 -10.81 17.38
C ALA A 146 -15.14 -9.48 16.67
N LEU A 147 -15.80 -8.53 17.35
CA LEU A 147 -16.07 -7.19 16.83
C LEU A 147 -14.79 -6.36 16.64
N CYS A 148 -13.82 -6.50 17.54
CA CYS A 148 -12.51 -5.85 17.38
C CYS A 148 -11.79 -6.37 16.13
N ARG A 149 -11.85 -7.69 15.86
CA ARG A 149 -11.32 -8.29 14.64
C ARG A 149 -12.07 -7.77 13.41
N ALA A 150 -13.41 -7.70 13.44
CA ALA A 150 -14.21 -7.14 12.35
C ALA A 150 -13.82 -5.68 12.03
N LEU A 151 -13.62 -4.85 13.07
CA LEU A 151 -13.19 -3.46 12.91
C LEU A 151 -11.76 -3.34 12.36
N ALA A 152 -10.84 -4.22 12.79
CA ALA A 152 -9.49 -4.28 12.24
C ALA A 152 -9.50 -4.71 10.76
N THR A 153 -10.24 -5.77 10.41
CA THR A 153 -10.42 -6.22 9.02
C THR A 153 -11.05 -5.12 8.16
N HIS A 154 -12.03 -4.39 8.70
CA HIS A 154 -12.59 -3.22 8.03
C HIS A 154 -11.51 -2.19 7.71
N ALA A 155 -10.66 -1.82 8.69
CA ALA A 155 -9.57 -0.88 8.45
C ALA A 155 -8.56 -1.40 7.40
N TYR A 156 -8.21 -2.68 7.42
CA TYR A 156 -7.35 -3.29 6.39
C TYR A 156 -7.95 -3.22 4.99
N LEU A 157 -9.21 -3.64 4.84
CA LEU A 157 -9.91 -3.58 3.56
C LEU A 157 -9.96 -2.14 3.01
N ARG A 158 -10.18 -1.14 3.87
CA ARG A 158 -10.16 0.27 3.47
C ARG A 158 -8.77 0.76 3.07
N SER A 159 -7.71 0.20 3.66
CA SER A 159 -6.32 0.50 3.31
C SER A 159 -5.98 0.04 1.89
N ASP A 160 -6.38 -1.17 1.51
CA ASP A 160 -6.04 -1.79 0.22
C ASP A 160 -6.60 -1.00 -0.99
N TYR A 161 -7.72 -0.30 -0.83
CA TYR A 161 -8.45 0.40 -1.92
C TYR A 161 -8.43 1.94 -1.82
N LEU A 162 -7.44 2.49 -1.11
CA LEU A 162 -7.21 3.93 -1.06
C LEU A 162 -6.94 4.56 -2.46
N GLY A 163 -6.61 3.77 -3.49
CA GLY A 163 -6.22 4.22 -4.84
C GLY A 163 -7.29 4.97 -5.68
N ALA A 164 -8.59 4.71 -5.49
CA ALA A 164 -9.62 5.13 -6.47
C ALA A 164 -10.38 6.47 -6.18
N GLY A 165 -9.81 7.43 -5.44
CA GLY A 165 -10.52 8.68 -5.13
C GLY A 165 -9.69 9.74 -4.40
N SER A 166 -10.29 10.92 -4.13
CA SER A 166 -9.62 12.07 -3.48
C SER A 166 -8.85 11.62 -2.23
N ARG A 167 -7.51 11.73 -2.31
CA ARG A 167 -6.57 11.07 -1.39
C ARG A 167 -6.52 11.65 0.03
N SER A 168 -7.14 12.79 0.27
CA SER A 168 -7.07 13.43 1.60
C SER A 168 -8.12 12.87 2.55
N SER A 169 -9.37 12.73 2.10
CA SER A 169 -10.48 12.22 2.94
C SER A 169 -10.27 10.77 3.36
N LYS A 170 -9.74 9.93 2.46
CA LYS A 170 -9.60 8.49 2.74
C LYS A 170 -8.56 8.14 3.82
N TYR A 171 -7.48 8.92 3.97
CA TYR A 171 -6.50 8.68 5.03
C TYR A 171 -7.00 9.18 6.38
N ALA A 172 -7.75 10.27 6.41
CA ALA A 172 -8.42 10.72 7.62
C ALA A 172 -9.45 9.68 8.08
N GLU A 173 -10.22 9.11 7.15
CA GLU A 173 -11.13 7.99 7.40
C GLU A 173 -10.37 6.77 7.96
N LEU A 174 -9.28 6.36 7.33
CA LEU A 174 -8.47 5.23 7.80
C LEU A 174 -7.87 5.46 9.19
N ALA A 175 -7.30 6.65 9.44
CA ALA A 175 -6.78 7.01 10.76
C ALA A 175 -7.89 7.05 11.81
N ALA A 176 -9.11 7.46 11.45
CA ALA A 176 -10.26 7.45 12.35
C ALA A 176 -10.68 6.02 12.71
N LEU A 177 -10.68 5.08 11.76
CA LEU A 177 -10.98 3.66 12.03
C LEU A 177 -9.99 3.05 13.03
N TRP A 178 -8.68 3.30 12.83
CA TRP A 178 -7.66 2.83 13.77
C TRP A 178 -7.78 3.50 15.14
N THR A 179 -8.08 4.80 15.18
CA THR A 179 -8.34 5.55 16.43
C THR A 179 -9.60 5.06 17.15
N GLU A 180 -10.60 4.57 16.41
CA GLU A 180 -11.82 4.02 16.99
C GLU A 180 -11.54 2.77 17.81
N MET A 181 -10.67 1.87 17.34
CA MET A 181 -10.26 0.68 18.11
C MET A 181 -9.65 1.10 19.46
N PHE A 182 -8.73 2.07 19.45
CA PHE A 182 -8.18 2.64 20.68
C PHE A 182 -9.29 3.18 21.60
N ARG A 183 -10.18 4.02 21.07
CA ARG A 183 -11.27 4.62 21.86
C ARG A 183 -12.19 3.57 22.49
N ARG A 184 -12.53 2.50 21.77
CA ARG A 184 -13.42 1.44 22.25
C ARG A 184 -12.75 0.56 23.31
N TYR A 185 -11.48 0.20 23.12
CA TYR A 185 -10.87 -0.91 23.87
C TYR A 185 -9.74 -0.52 24.84
N ARG A 186 -9.30 0.75 24.88
CA ARG A 186 -8.19 1.20 25.76
C ARG A 186 -8.38 0.96 27.25
N HIS A 187 -9.61 0.81 27.73
CA HIS A 187 -9.94 0.56 29.13
C HIS A 187 -10.38 -0.88 29.39
N SER A 188 -10.26 -1.77 28.40
CA SER A 188 -10.60 -3.18 28.57
C SER A 188 -9.64 -3.83 29.57
N GLN A 189 -10.17 -4.76 30.36
CA GLN A 189 -9.37 -5.65 31.22
C GLN A 189 -8.86 -6.87 30.44
N ASP A 190 -9.36 -7.09 29.24
CA ASP A 190 -8.92 -8.17 28.38
C ASP A 190 -7.56 -7.85 27.74
N PRO A 191 -6.51 -8.67 27.96
CA PRO A 191 -5.18 -8.40 27.42
C PRO A 191 -5.16 -8.28 25.89
N HIS A 192 -5.90 -9.14 25.18
CA HIS A 192 -5.96 -9.09 23.71
C HIS A 192 -6.61 -7.78 23.23
N LEU A 193 -7.76 -7.38 23.77
CA LEU A 193 -8.40 -6.12 23.38
C LEU A 193 -7.52 -4.90 23.69
N ARG A 194 -6.79 -4.95 24.81
CA ARG A 194 -5.84 -3.91 25.21
C ARG A 194 -4.64 -3.83 24.24
N GLY A 195 -4.11 -4.97 23.80
CA GLY A 195 -3.10 -5.06 22.75
C GLY A 195 -3.59 -4.49 21.41
N ARG A 196 -4.83 -4.79 21.01
CA ARG A 196 -5.45 -4.22 19.80
C ARG A 196 -5.70 -2.72 19.89
N ALA A 197 -6.01 -2.21 21.07
CA ALA A 197 -6.15 -0.77 21.30
C ALA A 197 -4.80 -0.05 21.10
N ALA A 198 -3.71 -0.61 21.63
CA ALA A 198 -2.35 -0.10 21.41
C ALA A 198 -1.96 -0.16 19.92
N GLN A 199 -2.22 -1.30 19.25
CA GLN A 199 -2.04 -1.46 17.81
C GLN A 199 -2.78 -0.37 17.01
N GLY A 200 -4.05 -0.11 17.34
CA GLY A 200 -4.86 0.90 16.66
C GLY A 200 -4.24 2.28 16.73
N LEU A 201 -3.76 2.68 17.91
CA LEU A 201 -3.14 3.99 18.06
C LEU A 201 -1.81 4.10 17.31
N TYR A 202 -1.02 3.02 17.30
CA TYR A 202 0.21 2.90 16.52
C TYR A 202 -0.05 3.01 15.00
N ASN A 203 -1.00 2.23 14.48
CA ASN A 203 -1.38 2.27 13.06
C ASN A 203 -1.93 3.64 12.65
N ALA A 204 -2.72 4.30 13.51
CA ALA A 204 -3.18 5.65 13.26
C ALA A 204 -2.00 6.63 13.11
N ALA A 205 -0.95 6.50 13.95
CA ALA A 205 0.26 7.31 13.84
C ALA A 205 0.98 7.10 12.49
N LEU A 206 1.12 5.85 12.04
CA LEU A 206 1.71 5.50 10.74
C LEU A 206 0.94 6.13 9.57
N VAL A 207 -0.40 6.06 9.59
CA VAL A 207 -1.24 6.69 8.56
C VAL A 207 -1.01 8.21 8.50
N TRP A 208 -0.81 8.87 9.65
CA TRP A 208 -0.47 10.30 9.68
C TRP A 208 0.95 10.61 9.20
N LEU A 209 1.92 9.73 9.46
CA LEU A 209 3.27 9.86 8.88
C LEU A 209 3.22 9.81 7.36
N GLN A 210 2.46 8.88 6.78
CA GLN A 210 2.30 8.78 5.32
C GLN A 210 1.70 10.05 4.67
N LYS A 211 1.11 10.94 5.48
CA LYS A 211 0.61 12.27 5.06
C LYS A 211 1.56 13.43 5.37
N GLY A 212 2.77 13.16 5.81
CA GLY A 212 3.72 14.18 6.28
C GLY A 212 3.19 14.97 7.48
N ARG A 213 2.32 14.36 8.30
CA ARG A 213 1.73 14.99 9.49
C ARG A 213 2.45 14.53 10.77
N ASP A 214 3.75 14.72 10.80
CA ASP A 214 4.66 14.33 11.89
C ASP A 214 4.17 14.71 13.29
N LYS A 215 3.72 15.96 13.46
CA LYS A 215 3.25 16.45 14.77
C LYS A 215 2.06 15.63 15.28
N ILE A 216 1.17 15.21 14.38
CA ILE A 216 0.02 14.36 14.72
C ILE A 216 0.49 12.95 15.04
N ALA A 217 1.38 12.38 14.23
CA ALA A 217 1.94 11.05 14.47
C ALA A 217 2.69 10.95 15.81
N ARG A 218 3.58 11.92 16.11
CA ARG A 218 4.30 12.00 17.39
C ARG A 218 3.35 12.07 18.58
N LYS A 219 2.28 12.88 18.48
CA LYS A 219 1.26 12.94 19.53
C LYS A 219 0.60 11.58 19.75
N LYS A 220 0.34 10.82 18.69
CA LYS A 220 -0.26 9.49 18.77
C LYS A 220 0.70 8.45 19.39
N PHE A 221 1.98 8.46 19.03
CA PHE A 221 2.98 7.63 19.71
C PHE A 221 3.12 7.98 21.19
N ALA A 222 3.14 9.27 21.54
CA ALA A 222 3.19 9.70 22.94
C ALA A 222 1.93 9.30 23.73
N GLU A 223 0.75 9.42 23.10
CA GLU A 223 -0.52 8.96 23.66
C GLU A 223 -0.52 7.45 23.90
N LEU A 224 0.11 6.66 23.02
CA LEU A 224 0.29 5.22 23.18
C LEU A 224 1.16 4.92 24.41
N LEU A 225 2.34 5.54 24.50
CA LEU A 225 3.27 5.35 25.62
C LEU A 225 2.63 5.73 26.96
N THR A 226 1.88 6.84 26.98
CA THR A 226 1.20 7.32 28.20
C THR A 226 0.03 6.42 28.61
N SER A 227 -0.77 5.94 27.65
CA SER A 227 -1.99 5.19 27.94
C SER A 227 -1.72 3.74 28.36
N PHE A 228 -0.66 3.14 27.81
CA PHE A 228 -0.36 1.71 27.98
C PHE A 228 0.94 1.43 28.71
N GLY A 229 1.73 2.45 29.08
CA GLY A 229 3.05 2.26 29.70
C GLY A 229 3.04 1.48 31.01
N GLN A 230 1.93 1.53 31.77
CA GLN A 230 1.75 0.78 33.02
C GLN A 230 1.49 -0.72 32.78
N ASP A 231 1.13 -1.11 31.56
CA ASP A 231 0.87 -2.52 31.21
C ASP A 231 2.17 -3.26 30.84
N ARG A 232 3.31 -2.57 30.87
CA ARG A 232 4.58 -3.12 30.43
C ARG A 232 4.97 -4.38 31.21
N GLY A 233 5.35 -5.43 30.50
CA GLY A 233 5.73 -6.73 31.07
C GLY A 233 4.55 -7.58 31.54
N SER A 234 3.34 -7.01 31.62
CA SER A 234 2.13 -7.75 31.98
C SER A 234 1.34 -8.23 30.76
N ASN A 235 1.53 -7.59 29.60
CA ASN A 235 0.84 -7.91 28.36
C ASN A 235 1.83 -7.87 27.18
N PRO A 236 2.23 -9.05 26.65
CA PRO A 236 3.18 -9.14 25.53
C PRO A 236 2.74 -8.39 24.27
N ASP A 237 1.43 -8.36 23.98
CA ASP A 237 0.92 -7.66 22.79
C ASP A 237 1.13 -6.15 22.94
N VAL A 238 0.90 -5.60 24.14
CA VAL A 238 1.13 -4.17 24.42
C VAL A 238 2.62 -3.86 24.39
N ASP A 239 3.46 -4.71 24.97
CA ASP A 239 4.92 -4.55 24.99
C ASP A 239 5.52 -4.36 23.59
N GLU A 240 5.04 -5.15 22.61
CA GLU A 240 5.45 -5.00 21.21
C GLU A 240 5.16 -3.58 20.71
N TRP A 241 3.93 -3.08 20.89
CA TRP A 241 3.54 -1.75 20.40
C TRP A 241 4.22 -0.61 21.14
N LEU A 242 4.50 -0.76 22.44
CA LEU A 242 5.30 0.20 23.20
C LEU A 242 6.73 0.27 22.64
N SER A 243 7.37 -0.89 22.41
CA SER A 243 8.72 -0.95 21.83
C SER A 243 8.78 -0.33 20.44
N ARG A 244 7.75 -0.55 19.60
CA ARG A 244 7.65 0.06 18.27
C ARG A 244 7.44 1.58 18.35
N ALA A 245 6.67 2.08 19.32
CA ALA A 245 6.46 3.52 19.50
C ALA A 245 7.72 4.25 20.00
N GLU A 246 8.49 3.63 20.90
CA GLU A 246 9.79 4.14 21.35
C GLU A 246 10.80 4.20 20.20
N HIS A 247 10.86 3.12 19.42
CA HIS A 247 11.66 3.06 18.20
C HIS A 247 11.27 4.15 17.20
N ALA A 248 9.96 4.33 16.97
CA ALA A 248 9.45 5.36 16.07
C ALA A 248 9.91 6.77 16.49
N GLY A 249 9.94 7.08 17.79
CA GLY A 249 10.52 8.34 18.27
C GLY A 249 11.95 8.56 17.77
N THR A 250 12.80 7.54 17.89
CA THR A 250 14.20 7.59 17.43
C THR A 250 14.31 7.75 15.92
N VAL A 251 13.51 7.00 15.15
CA VAL A 251 13.45 7.14 13.69
C VAL A 251 13.06 8.55 13.29
N LEU A 252 12.02 9.12 13.92
CA LEU A 252 11.54 10.44 13.56
C LEU A 252 12.53 11.56 13.93
N ASP A 253 13.38 11.34 14.92
CA ASP A 253 14.43 12.29 15.35
C ASP A 253 15.69 12.19 14.48
N ARG A 254 16.06 10.98 14.03
CA ARG A 254 17.33 10.73 13.34
C ARG A 254 17.22 10.65 11.82
N PHE A 255 16.06 10.25 11.29
CA PHE A 255 15.80 10.27 9.85
C PHE A 255 15.00 11.52 9.50
N ALA A 256 15.73 12.62 9.29
CA ALA A 256 15.19 13.90 8.88
C ALA A 256 15.60 14.19 7.44
N VAL A 257 14.62 14.22 6.54
CA VAL A 257 14.83 14.70 5.17
C VAL A 257 14.38 16.16 5.15
N GLY A 258 15.26 17.06 4.72
CA GLY A 258 15.01 18.50 4.66
C GLY A 258 13.90 18.87 3.67
N GLU A 259 13.50 20.14 3.67
CA GLU A 259 12.55 20.64 2.66
C GLU A 259 13.14 20.51 1.25
N PRO A 260 12.32 20.24 0.22
CA PRO A 260 12.84 20.04 -1.10
C PRO A 260 13.21 21.36 -1.76
N GLU A 261 14.49 21.52 -2.05
CA GLU A 261 15.00 22.53 -2.99
C GLU A 261 14.67 22.09 -4.41
N LEU A 262 13.47 22.45 -4.88
CA LEU A 262 13.02 22.12 -6.23
C LEU A 262 13.80 22.92 -7.27
N ASN A 263 14.49 22.25 -8.19
CA ASN A 263 15.09 22.90 -9.35
C ASN A 263 13.98 23.32 -10.34
N LEU A 264 13.65 24.61 -10.35
CA LEU A 264 12.59 25.16 -11.21
C LEU A 264 13.08 25.59 -12.60
N SER A 265 14.38 25.46 -12.90
CA SER A 265 14.97 25.95 -14.16
C SER A 265 14.28 25.38 -15.40
N TYR A 266 13.91 24.10 -15.36
CA TYR A 266 13.14 23.44 -16.42
C TYR A 266 11.76 24.10 -16.62
N LEU A 267 10.95 24.19 -15.56
CA LEU A 267 9.62 24.80 -15.63
C LEU A 267 9.67 26.29 -16.01
N GLN A 268 10.73 26.98 -15.60
CA GLN A 268 10.99 28.38 -15.99
C GLN A 268 11.30 28.50 -17.49
N ARG A 269 12.12 27.59 -18.04
CA ARG A 269 12.41 27.52 -19.49
C ARG A 269 11.18 27.14 -20.30
N GLN A 270 10.42 26.13 -19.88
CA GLN A 270 9.14 25.75 -20.50
C GLN A 270 8.17 26.94 -20.55
N ARG A 271 8.08 27.69 -19.44
CA ARG A 271 7.29 28.93 -19.38
C ARG A 271 7.83 30.02 -20.32
N TYR A 272 9.14 30.19 -20.43
CA TYR A 272 9.75 31.13 -21.35
C TYR A 272 9.38 30.78 -22.80
N TRP A 273 9.53 29.52 -23.20
CA TRP A 273 9.18 29.04 -24.53
C TRP A 273 7.68 29.15 -24.83
N ASP A 274 6.81 28.87 -23.86
CA ASP A 274 5.36 29.08 -24.01
C ASP A 274 5.00 30.55 -24.25
N ILE A 275 5.65 31.47 -23.53
CA ILE A 275 5.49 32.91 -23.73
C ILE A 275 5.96 33.31 -25.14
N GLN A 276 7.10 32.77 -25.59
CA GLN A 276 7.65 33.03 -26.92
C GLN A 276 6.73 32.49 -28.04
N ARG A 277 6.21 31.26 -27.89
CA ARG A 277 5.26 30.65 -28.84
C ARG A 277 3.99 31.50 -29.00
N ARG A 278 3.43 31.98 -27.88
CA ARG A 278 2.25 32.88 -27.89
C ARG A 278 2.54 34.25 -28.51
N ARG A 279 3.76 34.77 -28.38
CA ARG A 279 4.16 36.08 -28.94
C ARG A 279 4.46 36.03 -30.44
N LYS A 280 5.05 34.95 -30.93
CA LYS A 280 5.49 34.82 -32.34
C LYS A 280 4.40 34.33 -33.29
N GLY A 281 3.22 33.94 -32.80
CA GLY A 281 2.11 33.47 -33.65
C GLY A 281 2.41 32.17 -34.43
N PHE A 282 3.50 31.48 -34.10
CA PHE A 282 3.88 30.22 -34.72
C PHE A 282 3.11 29.07 -34.04
N GLY A 283 2.12 28.52 -34.74
CA GLY A 283 1.42 27.30 -34.32
C GLY A 283 -0.03 27.24 -34.79
N VAL A 284 -0.43 26.07 -35.29
CA VAL A 284 -1.83 25.76 -35.61
C VAL A 284 -2.67 25.89 -34.32
N PRO A 285 -3.82 26.59 -34.30
CA PRO A 285 -4.58 26.90 -33.08
C PRO A 285 -4.93 25.72 -32.16
N TRP A 286 -5.02 24.49 -32.69
CA TRP A 286 -5.28 23.29 -31.88
C TRP A 286 -4.04 22.77 -31.12
N LEU A 287 -2.82 23.05 -31.57
CA LEU A 287 -1.57 22.79 -30.82
C LEU A 287 -1.38 23.80 -29.68
N LEU A 288 -1.92 25.01 -29.82
CA LEU A 288 -1.95 26.03 -28.76
C LEU A 288 -3.07 25.78 -27.72
N ALA A 289 -4.08 24.97 -28.05
CA ALA A 289 -5.23 24.66 -27.20
C ALA A 289 -4.94 23.59 -26.11
N GLY A 290 -3.82 22.87 -26.21
CA GLY A 290 -3.40 21.86 -25.24
C GLY A 290 -2.33 22.32 -24.24
N ALA A 291 -1.70 23.48 -24.46
CA ALA A 291 -0.60 23.93 -23.60
C ALA A 291 -1.13 24.26 -22.19
N PRO A 292 -0.74 23.50 -21.13
CA PRO A 292 -1.26 23.70 -19.80
C PRO A 292 -1.06 25.15 -19.37
N ARG A 293 -2.11 25.77 -18.84
CA ARG A 293 -1.97 27.07 -18.17
C ARG A 293 -1.00 26.84 -17.00
N ASN A 294 0.26 27.25 -17.17
CA ASN A 294 1.34 27.06 -16.20
C ASN A 294 0.96 27.62 -14.83
N HIS A 295 0.47 26.75 -13.95
CA HIS A 295 0.26 27.07 -12.55
C HIS A 295 1.51 26.67 -11.77
N MET A 296 2.62 27.38 -11.99
CA MET A 296 3.90 27.12 -11.34
C MET A 296 3.75 26.93 -9.82
N GLY A 297 2.98 27.81 -9.17
CA GLY A 297 2.69 27.70 -7.74
C GLY A 297 1.90 26.43 -7.35
N LYS A 298 1.05 25.90 -8.23
CA LYS A 298 0.35 24.61 -8.01
C LYS A 298 1.31 23.44 -8.21
N LEU A 299 2.16 23.47 -9.23
CA LEU A 299 3.18 22.42 -9.48
C LEU A 299 4.19 22.34 -8.33
N VAL A 300 4.72 23.48 -7.89
CA VAL A 300 5.61 23.57 -6.72
C VAL A 300 4.93 23.03 -5.46
N ARG A 301 3.65 23.36 -5.24
CA ARG A 301 2.90 22.85 -4.09
C ARG A 301 2.70 21.33 -4.19
N ALA A 302 2.34 20.83 -5.37
CA ALA A 302 2.15 19.40 -5.59
C ALA A 302 3.47 18.62 -5.44
N ALA A 303 4.59 19.18 -5.89
CA ALA A 303 5.92 18.61 -5.72
C ALA A 303 6.33 18.53 -4.25
N ARG A 304 6.13 19.62 -3.48
CA ARG A 304 6.35 19.61 -2.02
C ARG A 304 5.46 18.59 -1.32
N GLU A 305 4.19 18.52 -1.69
CA GLU A 305 3.26 17.53 -1.14
C GLU A 305 3.69 16.09 -1.46
N LYS A 306 4.14 15.83 -2.70
CA LYS A 306 4.70 14.53 -3.11
C LYS A 306 5.96 14.18 -2.30
N HIS A 307 6.89 15.13 -2.16
CA HIS A 307 8.09 14.96 -1.35
C HIS A 307 7.73 14.64 0.11
N HIS A 308 6.94 15.48 0.79
CA HIS A 308 6.53 15.26 2.19
C HIS A 308 5.78 13.94 2.38
N SER A 309 4.91 13.58 1.42
CA SER A 309 4.20 12.30 1.44
C SER A 309 5.17 11.12 1.28
N SER A 310 6.15 11.21 0.40
CA SER A 310 7.11 10.13 0.16
C SER A 310 8.07 9.92 1.34
N VAL A 311 8.62 11.02 1.89
CA VAL A 311 9.41 11.01 3.13
C VAL A 311 8.60 10.43 4.28
N GLY A 312 7.33 10.84 4.38
CA GLY A 312 6.39 10.32 5.36
C GLY A 312 6.14 8.82 5.25
N GLN A 313 6.04 8.28 4.04
CA GLN A 313 5.91 6.83 3.80
C GLN A 313 7.18 6.07 4.21
N VAL A 314 8.36 6.55 3.80
CA VAL A 314 9.64 5.93 4.20
C VAL A 314 9.78 5.93 5.72
N ARG A 315 9.46 7.04 6.39
CA ARG A 315 9.48 7.11 7.86
C ARG A 315 8.47 6.18 8.50
N SER A 316 7.28 6.04 7.92
CA SER A 316 6.29 5.06 8.35
C SER A 316 6.85 3.63 8.29
N TRP A 317 7.58 3.27 7.24
CA TRP A 317 8.20 1.93 7.10
C TRP A 317 9.36 1.72 8.06
N LEU A 318 10.23 2.72 8.21
CA LEU A 318 11.32 2.66 9.20
C LEU A 318 10.77 2.55 10.63
N CYS A 319 9.67 3.24 10.94
CA CYS A 319 8.99 3.13 12.23
C CYS A 319 8.37 1.74 12.44
N SER A 320 7.85 1.10 11.40
CA SER A 320 7.28 -0.26 11.48
C SER A 320 8.34 -1.35 11.57
N GLY A 321 9.59 -1.07 11.17
CA GLY A 321 10.64 -2.09 11.12
C GLY A 321 10.34 -3.20 10.12
N GLU A 322 9.55 -2.89 9.09
CA GLU A 322 9.32 -3.80 7.98
C GLU A 322 10.56 -3.84 7.09
N PRO A 323 11.02 -5.03 6.66
CA PRO A 323 12.12 -5.13 5.72
C PRO A 323 11.70 -4.55 4.36
N PHE A 324 12.65 -3.90 3.69
CA PHE A 324 12.41 -3.28 2.40
C PHE A 324 13.60 -3.45 1.46
N VAL A 325 13.31 -3.36 0.17
CA VAL A 325 14.28 -3.26 -0.92
C VAL A 325 14.51 -1.77 -1.22
N LEU A 326 15.77 -1.37 -1.29
CA LEU A 326 16.16 -0.08 -1.84
C LEU A 326 16.53 -0.25 -3.31
N LEU A 327 15.74 0.33 -4.21
CA LEU A 327 16.05 0.40 -5.63
C LEU A 327 16.79 1.71 -5.89
N LEU A 328 18.10 1.59 -6.10
CA LEU A 328 18.97 2.66 -6.57
C LEU A 328 18.89 2.70 -8.09
N ARG A 329 18.62 3.90 -8.61
CA ARG A 329 18.57 4.18 -10.05
C ARG A 329 19.61 5.24 -10.31
N ASN A 330 20.18 5.22 -11.51
CA ASN A 330 21.15 6.19 -11.99
C ASN A 330 20.60 7.63 -11.88
N PHE A 331 20.75 8.28 -10.71
CA PHE A 331 19.96 9.44 -10.28
C PHE A 331 20.14 10.67 -11.19
N ASP A 332 21.23 10.72 -11.94
CA ASP A 332 21.54 11.78 -12.90
C ASP A 332 20.80 11.64 -14.24
N LEU A 333 20.27 10.44 -14.56
CA LEU A 333 19.50 10.18 -15.78
C LEU A 333 18.00 10.45 -15.53
N VAL A 334 17.32 11.10 -16.47
CA VAL A 334 15.91 11.50 -16.33
C VAL A 334 15.00 10.48 -17.02
N GLU A 335 13.99 9.94 -16.33
CA GLU A 335 13.07 8.94 -16.91
C GLU A 335 12.22 9.51 -18.08
N GLU A 336 12.26 8.91 -19.27
CA GLU A 336 11.15 9.01 -20.24
C GLU A 336 10.19 7.84 -20.05
N SER A 337 8.96 8.14 -19.65
CA SER A 337 7.83 7.26 -19.97
C SER A 337 7.42 7.53 -21.41
N THR A 338 7.50 6.52 -22.26
CA THR A 338 7.09 6.53 -23.68
C THR A 338 5.73 7.22 -23.89
N ALA A 339 5.74 8.49 -24.28
CA ALA A 339 4.56 9.19 -24.80
C ALA A 339 4.88 10.36 -25.74
N SER A 340 6.11 10.87 -25.76
CA SER A 340 6.58 11.81 -26.78
C SER A 340 7.15 11.05 -27.97
N SER A 341 6.52 11.23 -29.13
CA SER A 341 7.05 10.77 -30.41
C SER A 341 8.47 11.33 -30.63
N PRO A 342 9.47 10.53 -31.05
CA PRO A 342 10.80 11.01 -31.42
C PRO A 342 10.78 12.09 -32.50
N LEU A 343 9.70 12.17 -33.29
CA LEU A 343 9.51 13.21 -34.30
C LEU A 343 9.21 14.60 -33.71
N ALA A 344 8.71 14.68 -32.46
CA ALA A 344 8.37 15.95 -31.84
C ALA A 344 9.62 16.75 -31.42
N SER A 345 10.68 16.08 -30.96
CA SER A 345 11.96 16.71 -30.62
C SER A 345 12.79 17.10 -31.85
N VAL A 346 12.66 16.34 -32.95
CA VAL A 346 13.40 16.61 -34.21
C VAL A 346 12.81 17.79 -35.00
N LEU A 347 11.53 18.12 -34.81
CA LEU A 347 10.87 19.24 -35.48
C LEU A 347 11.00 20.58 -34.72
N GLU A 348 11.52 20.56 -33.49
CA GLU A 348 11.76 21.75 -32.69
C GLU A 348 13.27 22.08 -32.77
N ASP A 349 13.61 23.11 -33.55
CA ASP A 349 14.95 23.74 -33.61
C ASP A 349 15.30 24.33 -32.22
N ASP A 350 15.60 23.47 -31.24
CA ASP A 350 16.17 23.86 -29.94
C ASP A 350 17.68 23.53 -29.92
N PRO A 351 18.54 24.48 -30.35
CA PRO A 351 19.99 24.28 -30.44
C PRO A 351 20.69 24.15 -29.07
N GLN A 352 19.94 24.17 -27.95
CA GLN A 352 20.43 23.90 -26.60
C GLN A 352 19.56 22.89 -25.85
N GLY A 353 18.79 22.05 -26.56
CA GLY A 353 17.92 21.07 -25.93
C GLY A 353 18.70 20.25 -24.89
N ASP A 354 18.37 20.43 -23.61
CA ASP A 354 18.78 19.51 -22.56
C ASP A 354 18.19 18.15 -22.95
N HIS A 355 18.97 17.34 -23.67
CA HIS A 355 18.58 16.00 -24.02
C HIS A 355 18.33 15.26 -22.71
N VAL A 356 17.06 14.95 -22.48
CA VAL A 356 16.61 14.15 -21.34
C VAL A 356 17.13 12.75 -21.59
N HIS A 357 18.29 12.41 -21.00
CA HIS A 357 18.84 11.06 -21.10
C HIS A 357 17.95 10.10 -20.33
N ALA A 358 17.18 9.32 -21.07
CA ALA A 358 16.24 8.37 -20.54
C ALA A 358 16.79 6.96 -20.50
N ILE A 359 16.67 6.34 -19.34
CA ILE A 359 16.79 4.89 -19.18
C ILE A 359 15.49 4.27 -19.71
N SER A 360 15.59 3.35 -20.67
CA SER A 360 14.44 2.72 -21.30
C SER A 360 14.11 1.40 -20.60
N TYR A 361 13.03 1.40 -19.82
CA TYR A 361 12.53 0.30 -18.98
C TYR A 361 12.25 -1.05 -19.68
N ARG A 362 12.29 -1.11 -21.01
CA ARG A 362 11.58 -2.12 -21.81
C ARG A 362 11.91 -3.56 -21.47
N ASP A 363 13.17 -3.89 -21.22
CA ASP A 363 13.58 -5.30 -21.10
C ASP A 363 13.37 -5.87 -19.68
N CYS A 364 13.22 -5.04 -18.63
CA CYS A 364 13.03 -5.53 -17.26
C CYS A 364 11.76 -5.00 -16.55
N GLU A 365 10.97 -4.15 -17.21
CA GLU A 365 9.77 -3.52 -16.63
C GLU A 365 8.78 -4.52 -16.03
N ALA A 366 8.46 -5.60 -16.76
CA ALA A 366 7.49 -6.58 -16.32
C ALA A 366 7.96 -7.32 -15.05
N ALA A 367 9.22 -7.75 -15.03
CA ALA A 367 9.83 -8.45 -13.91
C ALA A 367 9.98 -7.55 -12.68
N LEU A 368 10.38 -6.28 -12.88
CA LEU A 368 10.43 -5.29 -11.79
C LEU A 368 9.04 -4.93 -11.28
N ALA A 369 8.04 -4.78 -12.14
CA ALA A 369 6.65 -4.52 -11.73
C ALA A 369 6.05 -5.70 -10.95
N GLU A 370 6.42 -6.93 -11.28
CA GLU A 370 6.05 -8.10 -10.48
C GLU A 370 6.83 -8.16 -9.17
N LEU A 371 8.15 -7.91 -9.18
CA LEU A 371 8.97 -7.89 -7.97
C LEU A 371 8.45 -6.83 -7.01
N GLU A 372 8.11 -5.66 -7.55
CA GLU A 372 7.40 -4.60 -6.88
C GLU A 372 6.24 -5.24 -6.13
N ARG A 373 5.19 -5.73 -6.81
CA ARG A 373 4.00 -6.28 -6.13
C ARG A 373 4.31 -7.35 -5.06
N ALA A 374 5.43 -8.06 -5.16
CA ALA A 374 5.86 -9.08 -4.20
C ALA A 374 6.54 -8.51 -2.93
N VAL A 375 7.18 -7.34 -3.01
CA VAL A 375 8.04 -6.82 -1.93
C VAL A 375 7.62 -5.43 -1.44
N SER A 376 8.29 -4.91 -0.41
CA SER A 376 8.21 -3.50 -0.04
C SER A 376 9.43 -2.81 -0.62
N MET A 377 9.26 -1.88 -1.56
CA MET A 377 10.35 -1.27 -2.30
C MET A 377 10.32 0.25 -2.23
N ILE A 378 11.46 0.84 -1.87
CA ILE A 378 11.72 2.28 -1.96
C ILE A 378 12.50 2.52 -3.23
N THR A 379 11.95 3.32 -4.12
CA THR A 379 12.63 3.78 -5.33
C THR A 379 13.06 5.21 -5.12
N VAL A 380 14.34 5.52 -5.29
CA VAL A 380 14.81 6.90 -5.23
C VAL A 380 14.47 7.59 -6.56
N ALA A 381 13.85 8.77 -6.49
CA ALA A 381 13.46 9.56 -7.66
C ALA A 381 13.90 11.02 -7.50
N SER A 382 14.25 11.68 -8.61
CA SER A 382 14.60 13.10 -8.61
C SER A 382 13.35 13.97 -8.51
N THR A 383 13.51 15.19 -8.00
CA THR A 383 12.45 16.21 -8.01
C THR A 383 12.43 17.05 -9.30
N LYS A 384 13.22 16.69 -10.32
CA LYS A 384 13.18 17.37 -11.63
C LYS A 384 11.76 17.36 -12.19
N ALA A 385 11.32 18.52 -12.65
CA ALA A 385 9.91 18.77 -12.94
C ALA A 385 9.32 17.97 -14.11
N GLY A 386 10.14 17.44 -15.02
CA GLY A 386 9.71 16.49 -16.04
C GLY A 386 9.06 15.24 -15.43
N GLU A 387 9.63 14.69 -14.36
CA GLU A 387 9.05 13.54 -13.63
C GLU A 387 7.79 13.90 -12.83
N LEU A 388 7.66 15.18 -12.43
CA LEU A 388 6.48 15.68 -11.74
C LEU A 388 5.27 15.85 -12.67
N GLU A 389 5.51 16.17 -13.96
CA GLU A 389 4.50 16.27 -15.02
C GLU A 389 4.19 14.92 -15.70
N LEU A 390 5.16 14.02 -15.83
CA LEU A 390 5.03 12.75 -16.57
C LEU A 390 4.52 11.57 -15.72
N ALA A 391 4.61 11.62 -14.38
CA ALA A 391 4.04 10.61 -13.49
C ALA A 391 2.50 10.79 -13.34
N SER A 392 1.76 10.55 -14.43
CA SER A 392 0.30 10.46 -14.45
C SER A 392 -0.23 9.03 -14.18
N THR A 393 0.67 8.05 -14.04
CA THR A 393 0.34 6.68 -13.61
C THR A 393 0.17 6.64 -12.10
N PHE A 394 -1.09 6.78 -11.69
CA PHE A 394 -1.50 6.81 -10.30
C PHE A 394 -2.24 5.54 -9.91
N GLY A 395 -1.77 4.91 -8.82
CA GLY A 395 -2.62 4.14 -7.91
C GLY A 395 -2.32 2.65 -7.83
N GLN A 396 -1.59 2.23 -6.79
CA GLN A 396 -1.70 0.94 -6.10
C GLN A 396 -0.84 1.01 -4.83
N PHE A 397 -1.33 0.47 -3.70
CA PHE A 397 -0.50 0.07 -2.57
C PHE A 397 -0.24 -1.42 -2.81
N VAL A 398 0.98 -1.96 -2.96
CA VAL A 398 2.39 -1.57 -2.75
C VAL A 398 3.18 -2.20 -3.93
N PRO A 399 4.46 -1.85 -4.21
CA PRO A 399 5.34 -0.74 -3.88
C PRO A 399 5.75 0.02 -5.16
N ARG A 400 5.40 1.28 -5.22
CA ARG A 400 6.38 2.26 -5.66
C ARG A 400 6.29 3.40 -4.69
N THR A 401 7.00 3.32 -3.57
CA THR A 401 7.31 4.53 -2.80
C THR A 401 8.46 5.20 -3.53
N ALA A 402 8.12 6.04 -4.50
CA ALA A 402 9.07 6.95 -5.11
C ALA A 402 9.43 8.02 -4.07
N LEU A 403 10.62 7.89 -3.48
CA LEU A 403 11.20 8.87 -2.58
C LEU A 403 11.75 10.02 -3.42
N TYR A 404 10.99 11.10 -3.49
CA TYR A 404 11.37 12.29 -4.25
C TYR A 404 12.39 13.10 -3.45
N LEU A 405 13.63 13.16 -3.93
CA LEU A 405 14.71 13.85 -3.23
C LEU A 405 15.18 15.12 -3.97
N PRO A 406 15.72 16.11 -3.24
CA PRO A 406 16.32 17.29 -3.83
C PRO A 406 17.68 16.94 -4.43
N ASP A 407 18.01 17.50 -5.59
CA ASP A 407 19.28 17.21 -6.29
C ASP A 407 20.52 17.57 -5.46
N ALA A 408 20.42 18.50 -4.50
CA ALA A 408 21.54 18.91 -3.65
C ALA A 408 21.81 17.97 -2.47
N THR A 409 20.79 17.25 -1.98
CA THR A 409 20.86 16.51 -0.70
C THR A 409 20.37 15.07 -0.82
N TRP A 410 20.19 14.57 -2.04
CA TRP A 410 19.68 13.21 -2.26
C TRP A 410 20.63 12.17 -1.68
N PHE A 411 21.94 12.35 -1.87
CA PHE A 411 22.94 11.37 -1.49
C PHE A 411 23.03 11.17 0.02
N ASP A 412 22.83 12.22 0.82
CA ASP A 412 22.79 12.11 2.29
C ASP A 412 21.64 11.21 2.75
N THR A 413 20.50 11.29 2.06
CA THR A 413 19.35 10.43 2.36
C THR A 413 19.60 9.00 1.86
N VAL A 414 20.14 8.84 0.66
CA VAL A 414 20.44 7.52 0.07
C VAL A 414 21.49 6.77 0.89
N SER A 415 22.59 7.43 1.25
CA SER A 415 23.65 6.87 2.12
C SER A 415 23.11 6.48 3.50
N THR A 416 22.11 7.19 4.02
CA THR A 416 21.40 6.80 5.24
C THR A 416 20.52 5.56 5.03
N LEU A 417 19.87 5.42 3.87
CA LEU A 417 18.99 4.30 3.56
C LEU A 417 19.73 3.00 3.21
N ILE A 418 20.91 3.09 2.59
CA ILE A 418 21.75 1.93 2.20
C ILE A 418 21.94 0.95 3.37
N PRO A 419 22.44 1.34 4.56
CA PRO A 419 22.62 0.41 5.67
C PRO A 419 21.30 -0.07 6.29
N LEU A 420 20.18 0.62 6.05
CA LEU A 420 18.87 0.25 6.60
C LEU A 420 18.12 -0.75 5.72
N ALA A 421 18.41 -0.77 4.42
CA ALA A 421 17.76 -1.66 3.47
C ALA A 421 18.10 -3.13 3.75
N THR A 422 17.11 -4.01 3.67
CA THR A 422 17.34 -5.46 3.75
C THR A 422 18.00 -5.99 2.49
N GLN A 423 17.59 -5.44 1.34
CA GLN A 423 18.14 -5.76 0.04
C GLN A 423 18.30 -4.49 -0.79
N ILE A 424 19.28 -4.50 -1.70
CA ILE A 424 19.59 -3.37 -2.57
C ILE A 424 19.59 -3.89 -4.00
N VAL A 425 18.78 -3.24 -4.83
CA VAL A 425 18.83 -3.43 -6.27
C VAL A 425 19.41 -2.16 -6.86
N VAL A 426 20.51 -2.29 -7.60
CA VAL A 426 21.09 -1.20 -8.37
C VAL A 426 20.70 -1.43 -9.81
N TRP A 427 20.04 -0.46 -10.41
CA TRP A 427 19.82 -0.46 -11.84
C TRP A 427 20.70 0.60 -12.49
N ALA A 428 21.59 0.12 -13.35
CA ALA A 428 22.64 0.89 -13.95
C ALA A 428 22.68 0.70 -15.48
N ALA A 429 23.07 1.75 -16.20
CA ALA A 429 23.28 1.73 -17.65
C ALA A 429 24.64 2.34 -18.01
N GLU A 430 24.93 3.49 -17.40
CA GLU A 430 26.15 4.26 -17.60
C GLU A 430 26.74 4.64 -16.24
N LEU A 431 28.07 4.69 -16.13
CA LEU A 431 28.75 5.11 -14.90
C LEU A 431 28.71 6.63 -14.76
N THR A 432 27.61 7.15 -14.26
CA THR A 432 27.49 8.57 -13.89
C THR A 432 28.23 8.87 -12.59
N PRO A 433 28.55 10.15 -12.30
CA PRO A 433 29.08 10.55 -11.00
C PRO A 433 28.18 10.12 -9.83
N ALA A 434 26.85 10.27 -9.95
CA ALA A 434 25.91 9.82 -8.92
C ALA A 434 26.00 8.31 -8.68
N LEU A 435 25.98 7.49 -9.75
CA LEU A 435 26.06 6.05 -9.60
C LEU A 435 27.42 5.61 -9.05
N ALA A 436 28.52 6.25 -9.47
CA ALA A 436 29.84 5.97 -8.91
C ALA A 436 29.87 6.25 -7.39
N GLN A 437 29.19 7.31 -6.94
CA GLN A 437 29.04 7.64 -5.53
C GLN A 437 28.20 6.59 -4.78
N GLU A 438 27.09 6.12 -5.37
CA GLU A 438 26.26 5.05 -4.82
C GLU A 438 27.05 3.74 -4.70
N LEU A 439 27.74 3.30 -5.75
CA LEU A 439 28.56 2.08 -5.75
C LEU A 439 29.68 2.15 -4.70
N SER A 440 30.33 3.30 -4.56
CA SER A 440 31.35 3.52 -3.52
C SER A 440 30.74 3.42 -2.13
N CYS A 441 29.57 4.01 -1.89
CA CYS A 441 28.85 3.91 -0.63
C CYS A 441 28.48 2.46 -0.27
N LEU A 442 28.06 1.66 -1.27
CA LEU A 442 27.78 0.24 -1.08
C LEU A 442 29.02 -0.54 -0.65
N GLN A 443 30.19 -0.21 -1.21
CA GLN A 443 31.47 -0.81 -0.82
C GLN A 443 31.86 -0.42 0.61
N GLU A 444 31.76 0.86 0.97
CA GLU A 444 32.06 1.37 2.31
C GLU A 444 31.19 0.71 3.39
N HIS A 445 29.92 0.45 3.08
CA HIS A 445 28.99 -0.25 3.96
C HIS A 445 29.05 -1.79 3.85
N GLN A 446 29.98 -2.33 3.04
CA GLN A 446 30.17 -3.76 2.83
C GLN A 446 28.90 -4.49 2.33
N ARG A 447 28.08 -3.80 1.53
CA ARG A 447 26.80 -4.32 1.03
C ARG A 447 26.88 -5.00 -0.33
N CYS A 448 28.06 -5.02 -0.98
CA CYS A 448 28.21 -5.55 -2.34
C CYS A 448 27.71 -6.99 -2.50
N GLY A 449 27.94 -7.86 -1.52
CA GLY A 449 27.52 -9.27 -1.57
C GLY A 449 26.00 -9.46 -1.51
N GLU A 450 25.25 -8.49 -1.03
CA GLU A 450 23.79 -8.53 -0.96
C GLU A 450 23.16 -7.85 -2.17
N THR A 451 23.82 -6.82 -2.72
CA THR A 451 23.32 -6.04 -3.86
C THR A 451 23.12 -6.88 -5.12
N LEU A 452 21.96 -6.74 -5.76
CA LEU A 452 21.71 -7.17 -7.13
C LEU A 452 21.94 -5.99 -8.08
N VAL A 453 22.88 -6.11 -9.02
CA VAL A 453 23.10 -5.12 -10.08
C VAL A 453 22.39 -5.59 -11.35
N ILE A 454 21.49 -4.78 -11.88
CA ILE A 454 20.82 -4.97 -13.17
C ILE A 454 21.45 -3.98 -14.15
N ILE A 455 22.08 -4.51 -15.20
CA ILE A 455 22.72 -3.69 -16.25
C ILE A 455 21.76 -3.56 -17.42
N ASP A 456 21.42 -2.33 -17.79
CA ASP A 456 20.55 -2.07 -18.93
C ASP A 456 21.27 -2.29 -20.27
N THR A 457 20.48 -2.57 -21.31
CA THR A 457 21.00 -2.75 -22.66
C THR A 457 21.38 -1.38 -23.23
N PRO A 458 22.58 -1.21 -23.83
CA PRO A 458 22.97 0.08 -24.38
C PRO A 458 21.98 0.54 -25.47
N SER A 459 21.74 1.85 -25.53
CA SER A 459 20.92 2.49 -26.55
C SER A 459 21.39 2.11 -27.96
N SER A 460 20.44 1.88 -28.87
CA SER A 460 20.78 1.55 -30.26
C SER A 460 21.61 2.67 -30.92
N PRO A 461 22.50 2.36 -31.89
CA PRO A 461 23.29 3.38 -32.60
C PRO A 461 22.42 4.46 -33.25
N MET A 462 21.21 4.08 -33.67
CA MET A 462 20.22 5.01 -34.21
C MET A 462 19.74 6.00 -33.15
N GLN A 463 19.43 5.55 -31.94
CA GLN A 463 19.03 6.44 -30.84
C GLN A 463 20.17 7.37 -30.39
N GLN A 464 21.40 6.86 -30.31
CA GLN A 464 22.59 7.68 -29.99
C GLN A 464 22.82 8.79 -31.04
N ALA A 465 22.54 8.51 -32.32
CA ALA A 465 22.64 9.52 -33.37
C ALA A 465 21.57 10.63 -33.29
N PHE A 466 20.41 10.33 -32.70
CA PHE A 466 19.29 11.29 -32.55
C PHE A 466 19.27 12.03 -31.20
N LEU A 467 19.94 11.50 -30.18
CA LEU A 467 20.01 12.06 -28.82
C LEU A 467 21.47 12.03 -28.31
N PRO A 468 22.35 12.90 -28.82
CA PRO A 468 23.76 12.92 -28.40
C PRO A 468 23.85 13.33 -26.92
N GLY A 469 24.53 12.50 -26.12
CA GLY A 469 24.69 12.69 -24.68
C GLY A 469 26.11 12.97 -24.23
N PRO A 470 26.30 13.34 -22.95
CA PRO A 470 27.61 13.30 -22.32
C PRO A 470 28.21 11.89 -22.49
N GLU A 471 29.47 11.83 -22.90
CA GLU A 471 30.23 10.58 -23.02
C GLU A 471 30.47 9.99 -21.62
N HIS A 472 29.51 9.22 -21.10
CA HIS A 472 29.71 8.40 -19.91
C HIS A 472 30.16 6.99 -20.31
N ASP A 473 30.97 6.37 -19.45
CA ASP A 473 31.39 4.99 -19.64
C ASP A 473 30.19 4.04 -19.53
N HIS A 474 29.90 3.31 -20.60
CA HIS A 474 28.85 2.29 -20.61
C HIS A 474 29.21 1.12 -19.72
N LEU A 475 28.27 0.72 -18.85
CA LEU A 475 28.47 -0.39 -17.95
C LEU A 475 28.20 -1.72 -18.66
N THR A 476 29.13 -2.65 -18.49
CA THR A 476 28.99 -4.06 -18.89
C THR A 476 29.17 -4.93 -17.66
N THR A 477 28.82 -6.22 -17.75
CA THR A 477 28.95 -7.16 -16.64
C THR A 477 30.37 -7.27 -16.09
N ASP A 478 31.37 -7.03 -16.94
CA ASP A 478 32.79 -7.11 -16.60
C ASP A 478 33.42 -5.74 -16.27
N HIS A 479 32.60 -4.69 -16.12
CA HIS A 479 33.10 -3.34 -15.89
C HIS A 479 33.89 -3.25 -14.57
N PRO A 480 35.07 -2.58 -14.52
CA PRO A 480 35.91 -2.50 -13.32
C PRO A 480 35.20 -1.98 -12.07
N ALA A 481 34.27 -1.03 -12.23
CA ALA A 481 33.45 -0.49 -11.14
C ALA A 481 32.53 -1.53 -10.48
N LEU A 482 32.23 -2.64 -11.17
CA LEU A 482 31.32 -3.68 -10.71
C LEU A 482 32.02 -4.93 -10.17
N VAL A 483 33.36 -4.98 -10.20
CA VAL A 483 34.16 -6.15 -9.76
C VAL A 483 33.84 -6.61 -8.34
N ALA A 484 33.47 -5.69 -7.45
CA ALA A 484 33.12 -6.01 -6.06
C ALA A 484 31.73 -6.67 -5.90
N PHE A 485 30.91 -6.69 -6.95
CA PHE A 485 29.51 -7.13 -6.90
C PHE A 485 29.35 -8.53 -7.52
N PRO A 486 29.10 -9.57 -6.72
CA PRO A 486 29.04 -10.95 -7.21
C PRO A 486 27.72 -11.30 -7.93
N HIS A 487 26.79 -10.35 -8.00
CA HIS A 487 25.42 -10.60 -8.46
C HIS A 487 24.99 -9.57 -9.48
N ILE A 488 25.36 -9.84 -10.73
CA ILE A 488 25.13 -8.96 -11.86
C ILE A 488 24.27 -9.72 -12.88
N VAL A 489 23.25 -9.07 -13.42
CA VAL A 489 22.34 -9.63 -14.43
C VAL A 489 22.11 -8.59 -15.52
N ASN A 490 22.09 -9.02 -16.79
CA ASN A 490 21.67 -8.12 -17.87
C ASN A 490 20.15 -7.99 -17.88
N ALA A 491 19.62 -6.78 -18.11
CA ALA A 491 18.18 -6.54 -18.19
C ALA A 491 17.48 -7.44 -19.21
N HIS A 492 18.15 -7.74 -20.33
CA HIS A 492 17.64 -8.65 -21.35
C HIS A 492 17.36 -10.08 -20.84
N GLU A 493 18.09 -10.56 -19.82
CA GLU A 493 17.86 -11.88 -19.22
C GLU A 493 16.58 -11.95 -18.40
N LEU A 494 16.00 -10.78 -18.07
CA LEU A 494 14.73 -10.63 -17.34
C LEU A 494 13.55 -10.39 -18.29
N LYS A 495 13.81 -10.24 -19.59
CA LYS A 495 12.79 -9.92 -20.59
C LYS A 495 11.77 -11.04 -20.70
N ASP A 496 10.50 -10.67 -20.63
CA ASP A 496 9.35 -11.58 -20.72
C ASP A 496 9.36 -12.72 -19.69
N ARG A 497 10.09 -12.57 -18.58
CA ARG A 497 10.17 -13.54 -17.49
C ARG A 497 9.53 -13.01 -16.22
N SER A 498 8.89 -13.91 -15.50
CA SER A 498 8.36 -13.65 -14.18
C SER A 498 9.46 -13.65 -13.10
N VAL A 499 9.16 -13.10 -11.93
CA VAL A 499 10.05 -13.14 -10.76
C VAL A 499 10.37 -14.58 -10.36
N ALA A 500 9.40 -15.50 -10.49
CA ALA A 500 9.57 -16.91 -10.17
C ALA A 500 10.57 -17.62 -11.10
N GLU A 501 10.70 -17.15 -12.34
CA GLU A 501 11.60 -17.71 -13.34
C GLU A 501 13.02 -17.14 -13.27
N CYS A 502 13.23 -16.09 -12.49
CA CYS A 502 14.48 -15.34 -12.38
C CYS A 502 15.16 -15.60 -11.02
N PRO A 503 16.20 -16.46 -10.94
CA PRO A 503 16.84 -16.83 -9.67
C PRO A 503 17.34 -15.62 -8.86
N SER A 504 17.86 -14.59 -9.55
CA SER A 504 18.37 -13.36 -8.94
C SER A 504 17.26 -12.54 -8.28
N LEU A 505 16.08 -12.43 -8.90
CA LEU A 505 14.92 -11.72 -8.32
C LEU A 505 14.26 -12.55 -7.21
N LEU A 506 14.16 -13.87 -7.39
CA LEU A 506 13.64 -14.77 -6.38
C LEU A 506 14.49 -14.74 -5.10
N ARG A 507 15.81 -14.55 -5.22
CA ARG A 507 16.69 -14.33 -4.06
C ARG A 507 16.33 -13.06 -3.30
N VAL A 508 16.00 -11.97 -3.99
CA VAL A 508 15.57 -10.72 -3.34
C VAL A 508 14.28 -10.94 -2.53
N VAL A 509 13.30 -11.63 -3.13
CA VAL A 509 12.04 -11.99 -2.44
C VAL A 509 12.32 -12.84 -1.20
N ARG A 510 13.08 -13.94 -1.35
CA ARG A 510 13.42 -14.84 -0.25
C ARG A 510 14.18 -14.15 0.89
N ALA A 511 15.09 -13.24 0.56
CA ALA A 511 15.82 -12.47 1.56
C ALA A 511 14.88 -11.61 2.42
N LEU A 512 13.88 -10.96 1.78
CA LEU A 512 12.86 -10.19 2.50
C LEU A 512 11.93 -11.07 3.32
N GLU A 513 11.48 -12.21 2.78
CA GLU A 513 10.65 -13.17 3.53
C GLU A 513 11.40 -13.68 4.77
N THR A 514 12.68 -14.01 4.62
CA THR A 514 13.54 -14.45 5.72
C THR A 514 13.69 -13.34 6.77
N ALA A 515 13.94 -12.10 6.35
CA ALA A 515 14.03 -10.95 7.25
C ALA A 515 12.70 -10.69 7.97
N ARG A 516 11.56 -10.84 7.29
CA ARG A 516 10.22 -10.63 7.85
C ARG A 516 9.87 -11.72 8.87
N ALA A 517 10.28 -12.96 8.62
CA ALA A 517 10.11 -14.08 9.55
C ALA A 517 10.92 -13.94 10.85
N GLY A 518 11.99 -13.13 10.83
CA GLY A 518 12.78 -12.83 12.03
C GLY A 518 12.00 -12.04 13.11
N PRO A 519 12.51 -11.97 14.36
CA PRO A 519 11.89 -11.19 15.43
C PRO A 519 11.91 -9.68 15.12
N VAL A 520 10.75 -9.03 15.18
CA VAL A 520 10.60 -7.56 14.98
C VAL A 520 11.60 -6.78 15.83
N ARG A 521 11.73 -7.13 17.12
CA ARG A 521 12.61 -6.43 18.06
C ARG A 521 14.06 -6.37 17.59
N GLN A 522 14.57 -7.43 16.98
CA GLN A 522 15.94 -7.45 16.44
C GLN A 522 16.08 -6.48 15.27
N ARG A 523 15.07 -6.42 14.38
CA ARG A 523 15.04 -5.44 13.28
C ARG A 523 15.01 -3.99 13.77
N LEU A 524 14.17 -3.68 14.77
CA LEU A 524 14.11 -2.34 15.35
C LEU A 524 15.46 -1.92 15.94
N VAL A 525 16.13 -2.83 16.67
CA VAL A 525 17.46 -2.59 17.25
C VAL A 525 18.49 -2.32 16.15
N ALA A 526 18.49 -3.11 15.07
CA ALA A 526 19.41 -2.92 13.95
C ALA A 526 19.21 -1.55 13.28
N ILE A 527 17.96 -1.17 12.97
CA ILE A 527 17.63 0.15 12.39
C ILE A 527 18.12 1.27 13.31
N ARG A 528 17.85 1.17 14.61
CA ARG A 528 18.28 2.19 15.58
C ARG A 528 19.80 2.32 15.66
N ALA A 529 20.51 1.20 15.72
CA ALA A 529 21.97 1.19 15.79
C ALA A 529 22.59 1.89 14.56
N HIS A 530 22.04 1.66 13.37
CA HIS A 530 22.48 2.34 12.15
C HIS A 530 22.19 3.84 12.18
N LEU A 531 20.97 4.24 12.56
CA LEU A 531 20.60 5.67 12.65
C LEU A 531 21.44 6.43 13.70
N GLU A 532 21.78 5.79 14.82
CA GLU A 532 22.66 6.36 15.83
C GLU A 532 24.11 6.48 15.36
N ALA A 533 24.59 5.53 14.56
CA ALA A 533 25.93 5.56 13.99
C ALA A 533 26.08 6.67 12.93
N SER A 534 25.09 6.86 12.06
CA SER A 534 25.10 7.91 11.03
C SER A 534 25.14 9.31 11.66
N SER A 535 24.31 9.57 12.69
CA SER A 535 24.28 10.88 13.35
C SER A 535 25.59 11.28 14.03
N ARG A 536 26.48 10.33 14.38
CA ARG A 536 27.81 10.64 14.92
C ARG A 536 28.81 11.07 13.84
N ARG A 537 28.61 10.65 12.59
CA ARG A 537 29.45 11.07 11.46
C ARG A 537 29.19 12.53 11.11
N ASP A 538 27.94 12.98 11.12
CA ASP A 538 27.56 14.36 10.78
C ASP A 538 27.98 15.41 11.83
N SER A 539 28.35 14.97 13.04
CA SER A 539 28.82 15.83 14.14
C SER A 539 30.35 15.96 14.23
N ARG A 540 31.09 15.28 13.35
CA ARG A 540 32.56 15.35 13.24
C ARG A 540 32.92 16.06 11.94
#